data_AF-A0A1I3JHC2-F1
#
_entry.id   AF-A0A1I3JHC2-F1
#
_cell.length_a   1.000
_cell.length_b   1.000
_cell.length_c   1.000
_cell.angle_alpha   90.00
_cell.angle_beta   90.00
_cell.angle_gamma   90.00
#
_symmetry.space_group_name_H-M   'P 1'
#
loop_
_entity.id
_entity.type
_entity.pdbx_description
1 polymer ?
#
loop_
_entity_poly.entity_id
_entity_poly.type
_entity_poly.pdbx_seq_one_letter_code
_entity_poly.pdbx_strand_id
1 'polypeptide(L)'
;MVAIYVLFMLISFFYGIHSLFVVQEPVYAVHMLIFSLYFFITIYEIYGKPFQLPVYYLVTLLLVADGVFQLFFIQSIFHGVISLLFAFSAWQSLKRLKAWK
;
A
#
# COMPACT_ATOMS: atom_id res chain seq x y z
N MET A 1 -11.64 4.84 14.46
CA MET A 1 -10.90 5.17 13.22
C MET A 1 -9.97 4.04 12.78
N VAL A 2 -9.12 3.46 13.65
CA VAL A 2 -8.22 2.33 13.28
C VAL A 2 -8.94 1.11 12.70
N ALA A 3 -10.15 0.80 13.17
CA ALA A 3 -10.94 -0.34 12.68
C ALA A 3 -11.14 -0.35 11.16
N ILE A 4 -11.28 0.82 10.51
CA ILE A 4 -11.46 0.88 9.05
C ILE A 4 -10.18 0.49 8.31
N TYR A 5 -9.01 0.88 8.83
CA TYR A 5 -7.71 0.51 8.28
C TYR A 5 -7.45 -0.98 8.45
N VAL A 6 -7.84 -1.56 9.60
CA VAL A 6 -7.75 -3.01 9.84
C VAL A 6 -8.65 -3.76 8.85
N LEU A 7 -9.88 -3.27 8.64
CA LEU A 7 -10.80 -3.87 7.67
C LEU A 7 -10.21 -3.81 6.25
N PHE A 8 -9.72 -2.66 5.80
CA PHE A 8 -9.10 -2.54 4.48
C PHE A 8 -7.85 -3.40 4.32
N MET A 9 -7.00 -3.47 5.35
CA MET A 9 -5.86 -4.37 5.38
C MET A 9 -6.28 -5.83 5.17
N LEU A 10 -7.28 -6.31 5.92
CA LEU A 10 -7.75 -7.69 5.80
C LEU A 10 -8.40 -7.98 4.45
N ILE A 11 -9.25 -7.07 3.95
CA ILE A 11 -9.88 -7.21 2.63
C ILE A 11 -8.81 -7.29 1.55
N SER A 12 -7.86 -6.33 1.52
CA SER A 12 -6.77 -6.33 0.56
C SER A 12 -5.89 -7.58 0.67
N PHE A 13 -5.61 -8.05 1.89
CA PHE A 13 -4.83 -9.27 2.10
C PHE A 13 -5.52 -10.51 1.54
N PHE A 14 -6.75 -10.79 1.98
CA PHE A 14 -7.47 -11.99 1.54
C PHE A 14 -7.77 -11.96 0.05
N TYR A 15 -8.12 -10.80 -0.49
CA TYR A 15 -8.35 -10.66 -1.92
C TYR A 15 -7.06 -10.84 -2.72
N GLY A 16 -5.93 -10.33 -2.24
CA GLY A 16 -4.62 -10.56 -2.85
C GLY A 16 -4.24 -12.04 -2.88
N ILE A 17 -4.42 -12.76 -1.77
CA ILE A 17 -4.19 -14.21 -1.69
C ILE A 17 -5.14 -14.97 -2.61
N HIS A 18 -6.43 -14.64 -2.62
CA HIS A 18 -7.41 -15.27 -3.50
C HIS A 18 -7.07 -15.02 -4.98
N SER A 19 -6.67 -13.81 -5.34
CA SER A 19 -6.23 -13.45 -6.69
C SER A 19 -4.99 -14.25 -7.12
N LEU A 20 -4.07 -14.51 -6.18
CA LEU A 20 -2.84 -15.23 -6.47
C LEU A 20 -3.07 -16.73 -6.69
N PHE A 21 -3.85 -17.37 -5.82
CA PHE A 21 -3.97 -18.83 -5.79
C PHE A 21 -5.24 -19.38 -6.45
N VAL A 22 -6.31 -18.60 -6.52
CA VAL A 22 -7.62 -19.06 -7.04
C VAL A 22 -7.89 -18.48 -8.43
N VAL A 23 -7.84 -17.15 -8.56
CA VAL A 23 -8.15 -16.47 -9.84
C VAL A 23 -6.97 -16.49 -10.80
N GLN A 24 -5.74 -16.65 -10.27
CA GLN A 24 -4.50 -16.65 -11.04
C GLN A 24 -4.24 -15.33 -11.78
N GLU A 25 -4.57 -14.20 -11.13
CA GLU A 25 -4.28 -12.85 -11.58
C GLU A 25 -3.13 -12.27 -10.74
N PRO A 26 -1.86 -12.54 -11.09
CA PRO A 26 -0.71 -12.19 -10.25
C PRO A 26 -0.50 -10.69 -10.14
N VAL A 27 -0.79 -9.93 -11.20
CA VAL A 27 -0.66 -8.47 -11.19
C VAL A 27 -1.63 -7.84 -10.18
N TYR A 28 -2.89 -8.27 -10.21
CA TYR A 28 -3.90 -7.78 -9.28
C TYR A 28 -3.63 -8.25 -7.84
N ALA A 29 -3.10 -9.47 -7.68
CA ALA A 29 -2.66 -9.96 -6.39
C ALA A 29 -1.58 -9.07 -5.78
N VAL A 30 -0.54 -8.73 -6.54
CA VAL A 30 0.55 -7.84 -6.10
C VAL A 30 0.00 -6.47 -5.71
N HIS A 31 -0.87 -5.88 -6.53
CA HIS A 31 -1.52 -4.60 -6.24
C HIS A 31 -2.24 -4.62 -4.88
N MET A 32 -3.05 -5.66 -4.64
CA MET A 32 -3.78 -5.81 -3.38
C MET A 32 -2.86 -6.07 -2.18
N LEU A 33 -1.81 -6.86 -2.34
CA LEU A 33 -0.85 -7.12 -1.27
C LEU A 33 -0.04 -5.87 -0.89
N ILE A 34 0.30 -5.01 -1.86
CA ILE A 34 0.94 -3.72 -1.59
C ILE A 34 0.01 -2.81 -0.78
N PHE A 35 -1.28 -2.78 -1.08
CA PHE A 35 -2.26 -2.03 -0.29
C PHE A 35 -2.40 -2.56 1.13
N SER A 36 -2.45 -3.89 1.29
CA SER A 36 -2.44 -4.52 2.60
C SER A 36 -1.21 -4.10 3.41
N LEU A 37 -0.03 -4.10 2.80
CA LEU A 37 1.22 -3.68 3.45
C LEU A 37 1.16 -2.21 3.88
N TYR A 38 0.67 -1.33 3.00
CA TYR A 38 0.47 0.10 3.30
C TYR A 38 -0.44 0.31 4.52
N PHE A 39 -1.59 -0.37 4.56
CA PHE A 39 -2.51 -0.25 5.69
C PHE A 39 -1.93 -0.82 6.97
N PHE A 40 -1.22 -1.94 6.90
CA PHE A 40 -0.52 -2.51 8.05
C PHE A 40 0.47 -1.51 8.69
N ILE A 41 1.29 -0.85 7.87
CA ILE A 41 2.23 0.17 8.37
C ILE A 41 1.49 1.37 8.97
N THR A 42 0.41 1.81 8.30
CA THR A 42 -0.40 2.93 8.77
C THR A 42 -1.05 2.64 10.13
N ILE A 43 -1.51 1.41 10.36
CA ILE A 43 -2.08 0.97 11.65
C ILE A 43 -1.04 1.12 12.77
N TYR A 44 0.19 0.62 12.57
CA TYR A 44 1.27 0.72 13.56
C TYR A 44 1.68 2.17 13.83
N GLU A 45 1.66 3.00 12.80
CA GLU A 45 1.90 4.43 12.96
C GLU A 45 0.82 5.12 13.81
N ILE A 46 -0.46 4.80 13.61
CA ILE A 46 -1.55 5.33 14.43
C ILE A 46 -1.42 4.87 15.90
N TYR A 47 -0.90 3.66 16.14
CA TYR A 47 -0.61 3.18 17.49
C TYR A 47 0.64 3.81 18.14
N GLY A 48 1.29 4.77 17.46
CA GLY A 48 2.49 5.44 17.98
C GLY A 48 3.74 4.56 17.98
N LYS A 49 3.72 3.46 17.20
CA LYS A 49 4.85 2.53 17.06
C LYS A 49 5.27 2.44 15.59
N PRO A 50 5.73 3.55 14.98
CA PRO A 50 6.10 3.57 13.57
C PRO A 50 7.27 2.62 13.29
N PHE A 51 7.28 2.03 12.10
CA PHE A 51 8.39 1.22 11.62
C PHE A 51 9.64 2.07 11.35
N GLN A 52 10.76 1.41 11.06
CA GLN A 52 12.00 2.10 10.67
C GLN A 52 11.84 2.79 9.31
N LEU A 53 12.55 3.91 9.10
CA LEU A 53 12.50 4.70 7.86
C LEU A 53 12.65 3.90 6.56
N PRO A 54 13.54 2.88 6.45
CA PRO A 54 13.66 2.08 5.22
C PRO A 54 12.36 1.40 4.79
N VAL A 55 11.49 1.03 5.73
CA VAL A 55 10.19 0.41 5.44
C VAL A 55 9.28 1.41 4.70
N TYR A 56 9.29 2.67 5.12
CA TYR A 56 8.51 3.73 4.47
C TYR A 56 9.04 4.07 3.07
N TYR A 57 10.37 4.06 2.89
CA TYR A 57 10.97 4.22 1.56
C TYR A 57 10.53 3.09 0.62
N LEU A 58 10.61 1.85 1.10
CA LEU A 58 10.21 0.67 0.34
C LEU A 58 8.73 0.75 -0.07
N VAL A 59 7.83 1.02 0.87
CA VAL A 59 6.39 1.07 0.58
C VAL A 59 6.02 2.21 -0.34
N THR A 60 6.64 3.38 -0.17
CA THR A 60 6.45 4.50 -1.10
C THR A 60 6.89 4.11 -2.51
N LEU A 61 8.07 3.49 -2.65
CA LEU A 61 8.58 3.04 -3.94
C LEU A 61 7.68 1.97 -4.58
N LEU A 62 7.21 1.00 -3.79
CA LEU A 62 6.31 -0.05 -4.28
C LEU A 62 4.98 0.52 -4.78
N LEU A 63 4.38 1.47 -4.05
CA LEU A 63 3.14 2.13 -4.46
C LEU A 63 3.33 3.01 -5.71
N VAL A 64 4.46 3.72 -5.83
CA VAL A 64 4.76 4.47 -7.06
C VAL A 64 4.93 3.51 -8.24
N ALA A 65 5.71 2.45 -8.07
CA ALA A 65 5.97 1.47 -9.12
C ALA A 65 4.66 0.79 -9.57
N ASP A 66 3.83 0.36 -8.61
CA ASP A 66 2.52 -0.23 -8.88
C ASP A 66 1.58 0.78 -9.56
N GLY A 67 1.50 2.02 -9.08
CA GLY A 67 0.67 3.05 -9.70
C GLY A 67 1.05 3.35 -11.15
N VAL A 68 2.34 3.49 -11.43
CA VAL A 68 2.87 3.65 -12.80
C VAL A 68 2.57 2.41 -13.63
N PHE A 69 2.79 1.21 -13.07
CA PHE A 69 2.53 -0.03 -13.80
C PHE A 69 1.05 -0.18 -14.19
N GLN A 70 0.13 0.11 -13.25
CA GLN A 70 -1.30 0.07 -13.49
C GLN A 70 -1.76 1.07 -14.55
N LEU A 71 -1.22 2.30 -14.54
CA LEU A 71 -1.59 3.34 -15.49
C LEU A 71 -1.12 3.04 -16.91
N PHE A 72 0.14 2.63 -17.07
CA PHE A 72 0.79 2.58 -18.38
C PHE A 72 0.81 1.18 -19.00
N PHE A 73 0.77 0.11 -18.20
CA PHE A 73 0.86 -1.27 -18.71
C PHE A 73 -0.47 -2.02 -18.62
N ILE A 74 -1.20 -1.89 -17.51
CA ILE A 74 -2.51 -2.54 -17.32
C ILE A 74 -3.67 -1.68 -17.82
N GLN A 75 -3.42 -0.39 -18.05
CA GLN A 75 -4.41 0.61 -18.48
C GLN A 75 -5.59 0.74 -17.50
N SER A 76 -5.37 0.39 -16.22
CA SER A 76 -6.35 0.55 -15.15
C SER A 76 -6.17 1.89 -14.45
N ILE A 77 -6.85 2.91 -14.97
CA ILE A 77 -6.71 4.29 -14.49
C ILE A 77 -7.04 4.41 -13.00
N PHE A 78 -8.16 3.81 -12.58
CA PHE A 78 -8.62 3.90 -11.19
C PHE A 78 -7.63 3.28 -10.20
N HIS A 79 -7.18 2.03 -10.45
CA HIS A 79 -6.22 1.36 -9.57
C HIS A 79 -4.88 2.11 -9.50
N GLY A 80 -4.41 2.60 -10.65
CA GLY A 80 -3.17 3.35 -10.72
C GLY A 80 -3.22 4.68 -9.96
N VAL A 81 -4.31 5.45 -10.11
CA VAL A 81 -4.49 6.71 -9.37
C VAL A 81 -4.59 6.46 -7.87
N ILE A 82 -5.34 5.45 -7.43
CA ILE A 82 -5.47 5.11 -6.00
C ILE A 82 -4.09 4.75 -5.42
N SER A 83 -3.30 3.96 -6.13
CA SER A 83 -1.96 3.58 -5.69
C SER A 83 -1.05 4.79 -5.54
N LEU A 84 -1.08 5.73 -6.49
CA LEU A 84 -0.31 6.98 -6.39
C LEU A 84 -0.78 7.89 -5.24
N LEU A 85 -2.06 7.94 -4.94
CA LEU A 85 -2.57 8.68 -3.78
C LEU A 85 -2.06 8.08 -2.46
N PHE A 86 -2.04 6.74 -2.35
CA PHE A 86 -1.44 6.08 -1.21
C PHE A 86 0.08 6.26 -1.17
N ALA A 87 0.75 6.27 -2.32
CA ALA A 87 2.18 6.57 -2.40
C ALA A 87 2.49 7.97 -1.85
N PHE A 88 1.69 8.97 -2.23
CA PHE A 88 1.81 10.33 -1.72
C PHE A 88 1.59 10.37 -0.20
N SER A 89 0.57 9.68 0.31
CA SER A 89 0.31 9.59 1.76
C SER A 89 1.47 8.90 2.53
N ALA A 90 2.04 7.82 1.98
CA ALA A 90 3.21 7.15 2.53
C ALA A 90 4.43 8.08 2.56
N TRP A 91 4.64 8.87 1.51
CA TRP A 91 5.70 9.86 1.46
C TRP A 91 5.51 10.98 2.51
N GLN A 92 4.29 11.48 2.70
CA GLN A 92 4.03 12.46 3.77
C GLN A 92 4.38 11.91 5.15
N SER A 93 4.07 10.64 5.40
CA SER A 93 4.43 9.96 6.64
C SER A 93 5.94 9.81 6.80
N LEU A 94 6.65 9.46 5.71
CA LEU A 94 8.11 9.43 5.66
C LEU A 94 8.74 10.79 5.99
N LYS A 95 8.21 11.90 5.43
CA LYS A 95 8.69 13.26 5.71
C LYS A 95 8.51 13.62 7.19
N ARG A 96 7.34 13.31 7.77
CA ARG A 96 7.04 13.55 9.19
C ARG A 96 8.00 12.79 10.10
N LEU A 97 8.22 11.51 9.85
CA LEU A 97 9.12 10.68 10.66
C LEU A 97 10.59 11.09 10.54
N LYS A 98 11.01 11.59 9.36
CA LYS A 98 12.35 12.14 9.18
C LYS A 98 12.56 13.43 9.98
N ALA A 99 11.54 14.27 10.12
CA ALA A 99 11.64 15.52 10.88
C ALA A 99 11.71 15.31 12.40
N TRP A 100 11.37 14.11 12.89
CA TRP A 100 11.38 13.76 14.32
C TRP A 100 12.68 13.07 14.76
N LYS A 101 13.60 12.80 13.83
CA LYS A 101 14.93 12.26 14.09
C LYS A 101 15.98 13.35 13.92
#